data_AF-A0A516IQE3-F1
#
_entry.id   AF-A0A516IQE3-F1
#
_cell.length_a   1.000
_cell.length_b   1.000
_cell.length_c   1.000
_cell.angle_alpha   90.00
_cell.angle_beta   90.00
_cell.angle_gamma   90.00
#
_symmetry.space_group_name_H-M   'P 1'
#
loop_
_entity.id
_entity.type
_entity.pdbx_description
1 polymer ?
#
loop_
_entity_poly.entity_id
_entity_poly.type
_entity_poly.pdbx_seq_one_letter_code
_entity_poly.pdbx_strand_id
1 'polypeptide(L)'
;MFGVDTSELLIVAVIALLFIGPKELPRVMMSIGRWIGRVRGYARHFTAGIETVIREAELEEMEKKWREENQRILAQYPADGHYPDPATGSAEGTGQGMTSLPPEEIEPTLPLEAPAAPDDDPRPPVERPLP
;
A
#
# COMPACT_ATOMS: atom_id res chain seq x y z
N MET A 1 6.57 18.60 2.35
CA MET A 1 7.68 18.93 3.26
C MET A 1 8.09 17.77 4.18
N PHE A 2 7.89 16.51 3.76
CA PHE A 2 8.54 15.34 4.34
C PHE A 2 9.04 14.52 3.17
N GLY A 3 10.22 14.88 2.67
CA GLY A 3 10.87 14.18 1.56
C GLY A 3 11.67 13.03 2.11
N VAL A 4 11.01 11.94 2.51
CA VAL A 4 11.73 10.72 2.90
C VAL A 4 12.15 10.02 1.62
N ASP A 5 13.26 10.47 1.07
CA ASP A 5 13.86 9.85 -0.09
C ASP A 5 14.53 8.53 0.29
N THR A 6 14.75 7.65 -0.70
CA THR A 6 15.41 6.35 -0.50
C THR A 6 16.74 6.47 0.27
N SER A 7 17.48 7.55 0.03
CA SER A 7 18.74 7.86 0.71
C SER A 7 18.58 8.14 2.21
N GLU A 8 17.55 8.90 2.60
CA GLU A 8 17.29 9.20 4.02
C GLU A 8 16.85 7.94 4.77
N LEU A 9 16.01 7.11 4.15
CA LEU A 9 15.63 5.80 4.68
C LEU A 9 16.85 4.90 4.93
N LEU A 10 17.84 4.92 4.02
CA LEU A 10 19.09 4.18 4.16
C LEU A 10 19.91 4.68 5.35
N ILE A 11 20.02 6.00 5.53
CA ILE A 11 20.71 6.61 6.68
C ILE A 11 20.05 6.19 8.00
N VAL A 12 18.71 6.27 8.09
CA VAL A 12 17.97 5.84 9.27
C VAL A 12 18.15 4.34 9.52
N ALA A 13 18.15 3.51 8.47
CA ALA A 13 18.42 2.08 8.59
C ALA A 13 19.81 1.81 9.16
N VAL A 14 20.85 2.51 8.70
CA VAL A 14 22.21 2.38 9.24
C VAL A 14 22.27 2.79 10.72
N ILE A 15 21.65 3.92 11.08
CA ILE A 15 21.59 4.38 12.48
C ILE A 15 20.85 3.35 13.35
N ALA A 16 19.73 2.82 12.88
CA ALA A 16 18.98 1.78 13.57
C ALA A 16 19.83 0.51 13.75
N LEU A 17 20.58 0.08 12.72
CA LEU A 17 21.51 -1.05 12.82
C LEU A 17 22.63 -0.79 13.84
N LEU A 18 23.09 0.45 14.02
CA LEU A 18 24.11 0.79 15.01
C LEU A 18 23.57 0.79 16.44
N PHE A 19 22.40 1.40 16.66
CA PHE A 19 21.81 1.56 18.00
C PHE A 19 21.13 0.30 18.52
N ILE A 20 20.33 -0.33 17.66
CA ILE A 20 19.56 -1.54 17.99
C ILE A 20 20.41 -2.79 17.71
N GLY A 21 21.29 -2.74 16.71
CA GLY A 21 22.08 -3.88 16.29
C GLY A 21 21.45 -4.65 15.12
N PRO A 22 22.25 -5.19 14.19
CA PRO A 22 21.75 -5.89 12.99
C PRO A 22 20.96 -7.17 13.30
N LYS A 23 21.19 -7.78 14.46
CA LYS A 23 20.50 -9.00 14.89
C LYS A 23 19.19 -8.73 15.62
N GLU A 24 19.03 -7.55 16.20
CA GLU A 24 17.85 -7.19 16.98
C GLU A 24 16.77 -6.51 16.13
N LEU A 25 17.18 -5.73 15.11
CA LEU A 25 16.26 -5.10 14.14
C LEU A 25 15.24 -6.09 13.54
N PRO A 26 15.62 -7.27 13.00
CA PRO A 26 14.65 -8.23 12.48
C PRO A 26 13.70 -8.78 13.57
N ARG A 27 14.20 -9.00 14.79
CA ARG A 27 13.38 -9.46 15.92
C ARG A 27 12.37 -8.38 16.35
N VAL A 28 12.75 -7.10 16.31
CA VAL A 28 11.88 -5.96 16.62
C VAL A 28 10.82 -5.77 15.53
N MET A 29 11.20 -5.82 14.25
CA MET A 29 10.25 -5.78 13.12
C MET A 29 9.20 -6.89 13.22
N MET A 30 9.62 -8.13 13.53
CA MET A 30 8.69 -9.23 13.73
C MET A 30 7.73 -8.99 14.90
N SER A 31 8.20 -8.38 15.98
CA SER A 31 7.37 -8.06 17.16
C SER A 31 6.34 -6.99 16.85
N ILE A 32 6.76 -5.90 16.20
CA ILE A 32 5.89 -4.81 15.75
C ILE A 32 4.88 -5.33 14.74
N GLY A 33 5.33 -6.10 13.75
CA GLY A 33 4.45 -6.71 12.74
C GLY A 33 3.41 -7.63 13.35
N ARG A 34 3.79 -8.46 14.34
CA ARG A 34 2.85 -9.32 15.07
C ARG A 34 1.85 -8.51 15.92
N TRP A 35 2.30 -7.39 16.51
CA TRP A 35 1.41 -6.49 17.25
C TRP A 35 0.40 -5.81 16.32
N ILE A 36 0.86 -5.23 15.21
CA ILE A 36 0.00 -4.63 14.17
C ILE A 36 -0.97 -5.67 13.60
N GLY A 37 -0.51 -6.89 13.31
CA GLY A 37 -1.35 -7.98 12.82
C GLY A 37 -2.45 -8.35 13.81
N ARG A 38 -2.16 -8.31 15.11
CA ARG A 38 -3.16 -8.54 16.17
C ARG A 38 -4.19 -7.41 16.23
N VAL A 39 -3.74 -6.15 16.15
CA VAL A 39 -4.62 -4.97 16.08
C VAL A 39 -5.54 -5.04 14.85
N ARG A 40 -5.01 -5.40 13.68
CA ARG A 40 -5.80 -5.63 12.46
C ARG A 40 -6.84 -6.73 12.67
N GLY A 41 -6.46 -7.81 13.38
CA GLY A 41 -7.37 -8.89 13.77
C GLY A 41 -8.56 -8.38 14.58
N TYR A 42 -8.30 -7.59 15.63
CA TYR A 42 -9.36 -6.98 16.43
C TYR A 42 -10.20 -5.99 15.63
N ALA A 43 -9.59 -5.18 14.76
CA ALA A 43 -10.30 -4.24 13.90
C ALA A 43 -11.36 -4.93 13.01
N ARG A 44 -11.09 -6.14 12.52
CA ARG A 44 -12.07 -6.94 11.76
C ARG A 44 -13.30 -7.31 12.58
N HIS A 45 -13.15 -7.54 13.88
CA HIS A 45 -14.26 -7.81 14.79
C HIS A 45 -14.98 -6.53 15.23
N PHE A 46 -14.24 -5.41 15.32
CA PHE A 46 -14.83 -4.11 15.56
C PHE A 46 -15.72 -3.67 14.40
N THR A 47 -15.40 -3.94 13.13
CA THR A 47 -16.30 -3.61 12.01
C THR A 47 -17.72 -4.17 12.19
N ALA A 48 -17.83 -5.44 12.63
CA ALA A 48 -19.12 -6.09 12.87
C ALA A 48 -19.90 -5.51 14.07
N GLY A 49 -19.21 -5.11 15.15
CA GLY A 49 -19.84 -4.47 16.31
C GLY A 49 -20.09 -2.98 16.14
N ILE A 50 -19.25 -2.31 15.37
CA ILE A 50 -19.36 -0.90 15.01
C ILE A 50 -20.61 -0.70 14.19
N GLU A 51 -20.99 -1.59 13.26
CA GLU A 51 -22.25 -1.43 12.49
C GLU A 51 -23.52 -1.41 13.36
N THR A 52 -23.50 -2.05 14.53
CA THR A 52 -24.59 -1.99 15.52
C THR A 52 -24.53 -0.71 16.37
N VAL A 53 -23.34 -0.30 16.82
CA VAL A 53 -23.15 0.92 17.63
C VAL A 53 -23.28 2.20 16.78
N ILE A 54 -22.91 2.17 15.51
CA ILE A 54 -23.06 3.23 14.50
C ILE A 54 -24.54 3.57 14.27
N ARG A 55 -25.42 2.57 14.33
CA ARG A 55 -26.86 2.78 14.25
C ARG A 55 -27.42 3.49 15.51
N GLU A 56 -26.79 3.26 16.67
CA GLU A 56 -27.20 3.81 17.95
C GLU A 56 -26.48 5.13 18.32
N ALA A 57 -25.31 5.40 17.75
CA ALA A 57 -24.47 6.57 18.03
C ALA A 57 -24.42 7.50 16.80
N GLU A 58 -25.36 8.46 16.73
CA GLU A 58 -25.20 9.81 16.16
C GLU A 58 -24.27 10.00 14.94
N LEU A 59 -24.31 9.09 13.97
CA LEU A 59 -23.56 9.23 12.70
C LEU A 59 -23.88 10.53 11.97
N GLU A 60 -25.11 11.03 12.09
CA GLU A 60 -25.54 12.26 11.43
C GLU A 60 -24.73 13.47 11.91
N GLU A 61 -24.28 13.51 13.18
CA GLU A 61 -23.47 14.62 13.71
C GLU A 61 -22.02 14.56 13.25
N MET A 62 -21.44 13.35 13.18
CA MET A 62 -20.08 13.11 12.68
C MET A 62 -19.98 13.33 11.17
N GLU A 63 -20.97 12.87 10.40
CA GLU A 63 -21.08 13.13 8.96
C GLU A 63 -21.27 14.63 8.70
N LYS A 64 -22.10 15.31 9.49
CA LYS A 64 -22.29 16.77 9.38
C LYS A 64 -20.99 17.53 9.62
N LYS A 65 -20.24 17.20 10.68
CA LYS A 65 -18.91 17.80 10.96
C LYS A 65 -17.91 17.52 9.83
N TRP A 66 -17.91 16.30 9.30
CA TRP A 66 -17.03 15.92 8.19
C TRP A 66 -17.38 16.67 6.91
N ARG A 67 -18.67 16.79 6.57
CA ARG A 67 -19.13 17.53 5.39
C ARG A 67 -18.92 19.03 5.52
N GLU A 68 -19.14 19.62 6.70
CA GLU A 68 -18.88 21.03 6.97
C GLU A 68 -17.40 21.37 6.80
N GLU A 69 -16.51 20.51 7.31
CA GLU A 69 -15.06 20.70 7.14
C GLU A 69 -14.64 20.49 5.68
N ASN A 70 -15.18 19.48 4.98
CA ASN A 70 -14.91 19.26 3.56
C ASN A 70 -15.40 20.44 2.69
N GLN A 71 -16.60 20.98 2.98
CA GLN A 71 -17.12 22.18 2.30
C GLN A 71 -16.26 23.40 2.59
N ARG A 72 -15.76 23.55 3.82
CA ARG A 72 -14.85 24.62 4.20
C ARG A 72 -13.52 24.53 3.44
N ILE A 73 -12.98 23.32 3.27
CA ILE A 73 -11.77 23.07 2.47
C ILE A 73 -12.03 23.41 0.99
N LEU A 74 -13.15 22.97 0.42
CA LEU A 74 -13.53 23.29 -0.97
C LEU A 74 -13.80 24.78 -1.19
N ALA A 75 -14.33 25.49 -0.18
CA ALA A 75 -14.53 26.93 -0.25
C ALA A 75 -13.20 27.71 -0.18
N GLN A 76 -12.20 27.17 0.54
CA GLN A 76 -10.85 27.73 0.58
C GLN A 76 -10.03 27.37 -0.66
N TYR A 77 -10.33 26.23 -1.29
CA TYR A 77 -9.64 25.69 -2.46
C TYR A 77 -10.68 25.30 -3.51
N PRO A 78 -11.24 26.28 -4.23
CA PRO A 78 -12.26 25.99 -5.23
C PRO A 78 -11.63 25.23 -6.41
N ALA A 79 -12.44 24.40 -7.09
CA ALA A 79 -11.96 23.46 -8.12
C ALA A 79 -11.41 24.15 -9.39
N ASP A 80 -11.67 25.44 -9.54
CA ASP A 80 -11.13 26.37 -10.54
C ASP A 80 -9.91 27.16 -10.04
N GLY A 81 -9.47 26.91 -8.81
CA GLY A 81 -8.25 27.48 -8.24
C GLY A 81 -7.05 27.12 -9.10
N HIS A 82 -6.20 28.11 -9.36
CA HIS A 82 -4.93 27.88 -10.04
C HIS A 82 -3.98 27.19 -9.04
N TYR A 83 -4.06 25.87 -8.97
CA TYR A 83 -3.06 25.07 -8.27
C TYR A 83 -1.76 25.20 -9.07
N PRO A 84 -0.62 25.51 -8.43
CA PRO A 84 0.66 25.39 -9.09
C PRO A 84 0.80 23.93 -9.51
N ASP A 85 0.75 23.70 -10.82
CA ASP A 85 0.98 22.39 -11.41
C ASP A 85 2.40 21.96 -10.99
N PRO A 86 2.58 20.80 -10.33
CA PRO A 86 3.91 20.32 -9.99
C PRO A 86 4.82 20.16 -11.22
N ALA A 87 4.26 20.16 -12.45
CA ALA A 87 5.02 20.20 -13.68
C ALA A 87 5.63 21.58 -14.03
N THR A 88 5.13 22.69 -13.48
CA THR A 88 5.66 24.03 -13.83
C THR A 88 7.00 24.33 -13.15
N GLY A 89 7.40 23.56 -12.13
CA GLY A 89 8.77 23.57 -11.58
C GLY A 89 9.81 22.88 -12.48
N SER A 90 9.36 22.20 -13.54
CA SER A 90 10.21 21.38 -14.41
C SER A 90 10.43 22.02 -15.79
N ALA A 91 9.95 23.25 -16.02
CA ALA A 91 9.94 23.89 -17.33
C ALA A 91 11.10 24.85 -17.61
N GLU A 92 12.17 24.84 -16.82
CA GLU A 92 13.44 25.45 -17.21
C GLU A 92 14.48 24.37 -17.51
N GLY A 93 14.36 23.84 -18.72
CA GLY A 93 15.40 23.06 -19.37
C GLY A 93 15.01 21.60 -19.52
N THR A 94 14.51 21.24 -20.70
CA THR A 94 15.16 20.24 -21.56
C THR A 94 14.44 20.27 -22.91
N GLY A 95 15.18 20.65 -23.95
CA GLY A 95 14.71 20.48 -25.32
C GLY A 95 14.77 19.01 -25.73
N GLN A 96 13.87 18.67 -26.64
CA GLN A 96 13.92 17.56 -27.60
C GLN A 96 13.39 16.19 -27.14
N GLY A 97 12.37 15.73 -27.87
CA GLY A 97 12.33 14.34 -28.32
C GLY A 97 11.21 13.45 -27.82
N MET A 98 9.94 13.89 -27.90
CA MET A 98 8.82 12.96 -27.74
C MET A 98 8.66 12.12 -29.03
N THR A 99 9.30 10.95 -29.11
CA THR A 99 8.86 9.88 -30.03
C THR A 99 7.72 9.15 -29.35
N SER A 100 6.53 9.25 -29.93
CA SER A 100 5.35 8.47 -29.57
C SER A 100 5.56 7.00 -29.92
N LEU A 101 5.44 6.10 -28.94
CA LEU A 101 5.25 4.67 -29.20
C LEU A 101 3.74 4.35 -29.26
N PRO A 102 3.29 3.53 -30.23
CA PRO A 102 1.89 3.13 -30.39
C PRO A 102 1.42 2.20 -29.25
N PRO A 103 0.11 2.05 -29.02
CA PRO A 103 -0.43 1.21 -27.98
C PRO A 103 -0.26 -0.27 -28.37
N GLU A 104 0.83 -0.87 -27.92
CA GLU A 104 0.98 -2.33 -27.96
C GLU A 104 0.16 -2.90 -26.79
N GLU A 105 -0.88 -3.68 -27.12
CA GLU A 105 -1.65 -4.47 -26.16
C GLU A 105 -0.70 -5.40 -25.42
N ILE A 106 -0.33 -5.03 -24.19
CA ILE A 106 0.38 -5.92 -23.28
C ILE A 106 -0.64 -6.94 -22.79
N GLU A 107 -0.85 -8.02 -23.53
CA GLU A 107 -1.44 -9.23 -22.97
C GLU A 107 -0.47 -9.74 -21.87
N PRO A 108 -0.93 -9.85 -20.60
CA PRO A 108 -0.10 -10.41 -19.56
C PRO A 108 0.02 -11.92 -19.79
N THR A 109 1.06 -12.33 -20.50
CA THR A 109 1.48 -13.74 -20.52
C THR A 109 2.04 -14.08 -19.14
N LEU A 110 1.15 -14.50 -18.24
CA LEU A 110 1.53 -15.15 -17.00
C LEU A 110 2.25 -16.47 -17.35
N PRO A 111 3.47 -16.73 -16.87
CA PRO A 111 4.00 -18.08 -16.83
C PRO A 111 3.31 -18.82 -15.67
N LEU A 112 2.00 -19.05 -15.83
CA LEU A 112 1.29 -20.08 -15.09
C LEU A 112 1.40 -21.34 -15.93
N GLU A 113 2.32 -22.22 -15.54
CA GLU A 113 2.30 -23.60 -15.99
C GLU A 113 0.88 -24.15 -15.78
N ALA A 114 0.26 -24.63 -16.86
CA ALA A 114 -1.06 -25.24 -16.80
C ALA A 114 -1.08 -26.30 -15.69
N PRO A 115 -2.18 -26.46 -14.92
CA PRO A 115 -2.25 -27.53 -13.95
C PRO A 115 -1.94 -28.85 -14.67
N ALA A 116 -0.91 -29.55 -14.18
CA ALA A 116 -0.53 -30.86 -14.67
C ALA A 116 -1.80 -31.72 -14.75
N ALA A 117 -1.91 -32.48 -15.85
CA ALA A 117 -2.99 -33.42 -16.06
C ALA A 117 -3.19 -34.31 -14.80
N PRO A 118 -4.41 -34.80 -14.54
CA PRO A 118 -4.68 -35.64 -13.38
C PRO A 118 -3.67 -36.78 -13.29
N ASP A 119 -3.01 -36.91 -12.13
CA ASP A 119 -2.10 -38.02 -11.83
C ASP A 119 -2.93 -39.31 -11.73
N ASP A 120 -2.88 -40.15 -12.76
CA ASP A 120 -3.53 -41.47 -12.80
C ASP A 120 -2.73 -42.55 -12.01
N ASP A 121 -1.64 -42.17 -11.31
CA ASP A 121 -0.90 -43.10 -10.44
C ASP A 121 -1.58 -43.18 -9.06
N PRO A 122 -2.17 -44.33 -8.67
CA PRO A 122 -2.85 -44.48 -7.38
C PRO A 122 -1.88 -44.52 -6.19
N ARG A 123 -0.56 -44.47 -6.42
CA ARG A 123 0.44 -44.56 -5.36
C ARG A 123 0.73 -43.21 -4.73
N PRO A 124 0.73 -43.12 -3.39
CA PRO A 124 1.03 -41.87 -2.69
C PRO A 124 2.46 -41.39 -3.05
N PRO A 125 2.68 -40.07 -3.17
CA PRO A 125 3.96 -39.49 -3.61
C PRO A 125 5.19 -39.91 -2.80
N VAL A 126 4.98 -40.43 -1.59
CA VAL A 126 6.03 -40.84 -0.64
C VAL A 126 6.64 -42.20 -1.00
N GLU A 127 5.96 -43.01 -1.82
CA GLU A 127 6.39 -44.38 -2.17
C GLU A 127 7.03 -44.48 -3.57
N ARG A 128 7.20 -43.35 -4.28
CA ARG A 128 7.85 -43.33 -5.58
C ARG A 128 9.37 -43.28 -5.42
N PRO A 129 10.14 -44.09 -6.18
CA PRO A 129 11.59 -43.96 -6.20
C PRO A 129 11.95 -42.59 -6.76
N LEU A 130 12.80 -41.85 -6.04
CA LEU A 130 13.34 -40.58 -6.50
C LEU A 130 14.19 -40.82 -7.77
N PRO A 131 14.16 -39.91 -8.77
CA PRO A 131 15.01 -39.98 -9.94
C PRO A 131 16.50 -39.81 -9.61
#